data_AF-A0A940P331-F1
#
_entry.id   AF-A0A940P331-F1
#
_cell.length_a   1.000
_cell.length_b   1.000
_cell.length_c   1.000
_cell.angle_alpha   90.00
_cell.angle_beta   90.00
_cell.angle_gamma   90.00
#
_symmetry.space_group_name_H-M   'P 1'
#
loop_
_entity.id
_entity.type
_entity.pdbx_description
1 polymer ?
#
loop_
_entity_poly.entity_id
_entity_poly.type
_entity_poly.pdbx_seq_one_letter_code
_entity_poly.pdbx_strand_id
1 'polypeptide(L)'
;MKRIKAILTASAMTLTALVSAGWYAPPLETVAADQVNIMPIGDSITFGYGPGMDGGYRKFLDQALKSKGIEFDMVGPEGSNSATFNYNGQTVEYDNNHAGYSGFTIKQQYPIPSWGENGLLEKLQSKDAVKNAQPDIVLLIIGTNDMTANRDLTACEQDLHTLVDYILENMPEGGVVFMGSIPDFTAYGGNETRVKNYNAVVQKVAESYDDNVQFADVHSCLGGMAHMQSDNLHPDATGYELMGKYWAEVIEEYLDTQSDPDAPENPEILHSDFENGISGWKSRGTATVDTTTSEHAEGSAAASVSSRGADWAGIAYSLSSKRCPEGTHLSISAKIKQNSGSPVHFKMTMQYDDGGTAVYDTFAEADAETGEWITLSCPDYVMKSGSSPLLYFETDGDKCDFFLDEVLVMKTDGTVPTEPETEPTEPETEPTEPETEPTEPETQPVLKVAGDVTGDGVLDARDVVALQRWLLADPEIRLADYQAADLYPDGVIDIFDLGIMKRMLFEK
;
A
#
# COMPACT_ATOMS: atom_id res chain seq x y z
N MET A 1 12.20 41.53 7.64
CA MET A 1 11.31 42.70 7.78
C MET A 1 10.99 43.28 6.41
N LYS A 2 9.73 43.68 6.20
CA LYS A 2 9.11 44.41 5.07
C LYS A 2 8.52 43.58 3.92
N ARG A 3 7.20 43.38 4.05
CA ARG A 3 6.22 43.24 2.96
C ARG A 3 6.20 44.50 2.09
N ILE A 4 6.03 44.35 0.77
CA ILE A 4 5.50 45.42 -0.10
C ILE A 4 4.46 44.79 -1.06
N LYS A 5 3.20 45.23 -0.92
CA LYS A 5 2.13 45.15 -1.92
C LYS A 5 2.23 46.35 -2.86
N ALA A 6 1.98 46.17 -4.16
CA ALA A 6 1.49 47.22 -5.06
C ALA A 6 0.83 46.55 -6.28
N ILE A 7 -0.50 46.53 -6.42
CA ILE A 7 -1.42 47.57 -6.96
C ILE A 7 -1.72 47.34 -8.44
N LEU A 8 -3.00 47.02 -8.70
CA LEU A 8 -3.69 47.07 -9.99
C LEU A 8 -3.66 48.47 -10.60
N THR A 9 -3.49 48.53 -11.92
CA THR A 9 -4.03 49.61 -12.76
C THR A 9 -4.69 49.02 -13.99
N ALA A 10 -6.00 49.17 -14.06
CA ALA A 10 -6.81 48.91 -15.25
C ALA A 10 -6.71 50.09 -16.22
N SER A 11 -6.68 49.80 -17.51
CA SER A 11 -7.03 50.77 -18.57
C SER A 11 -7.69 50.02 -19.72
N ALA A 12 -8.93 50.42 -19.99
CA ALA A 12 -9.77 49.89 -21.04
C ALA A 12 -9.41 50.52 -22.40
N MET A 13 -9.36 49.69 -23.45
CA MET A 13 -9.56 50.11 -24.83
C MET A 13 -10.47 49.10 -25.52
N THR A 14 -11.60 49.60 -26.02
CA THR A 14 -12.60 48.88 -26.80
C THR A 14 -12.14 48.77 -28.25
N LEU A 15 -12.12 47.55 -28.79
CA LEU A 15 -12.19 47.28 -30.23
C LEU A 15 -13.11 46.09 -30.47
N THR A 16 -14.24 46.37 -31.11
CA THR A 16 -15.20 45.39 -31.61
C THR A 16 -14.65 44.69 -32.85
N ALA A 17 -14.44 43.39 -32.76
CA ALA A 17 -14.41 42.47 -33.90
C ALA A 17 -15.22 41.23 -33.53
N LEU A 18 -16.33 41.03 -34.24
CA LEU A 18 -17.11 39.80 -34.22
C LEU A 18 -16.28 38.69 -34.86
N VAL A 19 -15.75 37.80 -34.04
CA VAL A 19 -15.21 36.50 -34.47
C VAL A 19 -15.86 35.45 -33.57
N SER A 20 -16.43 34.43 -34.20
CA SER A 20 -17.07 33.27 -33.59
C SER A 20 -16.31 32.75 -32.37
N ALA A 21 -16.96 32.78 -31.20
CA ALA A 21 -16.48 32.12 -30.00
C ALA A 21 -16.58 30.60 -30.18
N GLY A 22 -15.53 30.00 -30.74
CA GLY A 22 -15.14 28.67 -30.29
C GLY A 22 -14.59 28.86 -28.87
N TRP A 23 -15.15 28.16 -27.90
CA TRP A 23 -14.48 28.02 -26.60
C TRP A 23 -13.13 27.35 -26.85
N TYR A 24 -12.07 28.16 -26.91
CA TYR A 24 -10.76 27.69 -26.53
C TYR A 24 -10.78 27.66 -25.01
N ALA A 25 -11.15 26.50 -24.45
CA ALA A 25 -10.68 26.18 -23.12
C ALA A 25 -9.15 26.25 -23.21
N PRO A 26 -8.45 27.03 -22.37
CA PRO A 26 -7.03 26.76 -22.20
C PRO A 26 -6.90 25.26 -21.87
N PRO A 27 -5.88 24.55 -22.38
CA PRO A 27 -5.63 23.22 -21.84
C PRO A 27 -5.62 23.37 -20.33
N LEU A 28 -6.42 22.54 -19.65
CA LEU A 28 -6.30 22.36 -18.21
C LEU A 28 -4.80 22.21 -17.98
N GLU A 29 -4.19 23.16 -17.27
CA GLU A 29 -2.89 22.91 -16.67
C GLU A 29 -3.15 21.71 -15.78
N THR A 30 -2.79 20.52 -16.28
CA THR A 30 -2.62 19.34 -15.48
C THR A 30 -1.62 19.77 -14.41
N VAL A 31 -2.12 20.03 -13.21
CA VAL A 31 -1.29 20.03 -12.02
C VAL A 31 -0.68 18.63 -12.04
N ALA A 32 0.57 18.53 -12.49
CA ALA A 32 1.31 17.29 -12.38
C ALA A 32 1.30 16.95 -10.90
N ALA A 33 0.85 15.75 -10.55
CA ALA A 33 1.23 15.19 -9.26
C ALA A 33 2.77 15.24 -9.23
N ASP A 34 3.35 15.98 -8.28
CA ASP A 34 4.80 16.16 -8.23
C ASP A 34 5.45 14.78 -8.11
N GLN A 35 6.20 14.39 -9.15
CA GLN A 35 6.96 13.13 -9.20
C GLN A 35 7.88 13.05 -7.98
N VAL A 36 7.83 11.93 -7.24
CA VAL A 36 8.58 11.74 -5.99
C VAL A 36 9.94 11.06 -6.27
N ASN A 37 11.04 11.66 -5.83
CA ASN A 37 12.37 11.06 -5.98
C ASN A 37 12.67 10.10 -4.82
N ILE A 38 12.89 8.82 -5.13
CA ILE A 38 13.13 7.75 -4.16
C ILE A 38 14.57 7.27 -4.29
N MET A 39 15.34 7.29 -3.20
CA MET A 39 16.72 6.81 -3.17
C MET A 39 16.88 5.56 -2.28
N PRO A 40 17.00 4.37 -2.88
CA PRO A 40 17.38 3.17 -2.15
C PRO A 40 18.85 3.23 -1.74
N ILE A 41 19.12 3.18 -0.44
CA ILE A 41 20.47 3.23 0.15
C ILE A 41 20.72 1.95 0.97
N GLY A 42 21.89 1.33 0.82
CA GLY A 42 22.22 0.19 1.67
C GLY A 42 23.42 -0.63 1.26
N ASP A 43 23.42 -1.89 1.68
CA ASP A 43 24.46 -2.87 1.38
C ASP A 43 24.12 -3.78 0.19
N SER A 44 24.56 -5.04 0.23
CA SER A 44 24.30 -6.07 -0.79
C SER A 44 22.82 -6.39 -0.96
N ILE A 45 22.00 -6.20 0.07
CA ILE A 45 20.56 -6.44 0.03
C ILE A 45 19.89 -5.36 -0.86
N THR A 46 20.27 -4.09 -0.67
CA THR A 46 19.82 -3.01 -1.57
C THR A 46 20.44 -3.13 -2.95
N PHE A 47 21.70 -3.55 -3.06
CA PHE A 47 22.34 -3.80 -4.36
C PHE A 47 21.60 -4.87 -5.18
N GLY A 48 21.11 -5.93 -4.54
CA GLY A 48 20.57 -7.11 -5.20
C GLY A 48 21.63 -8.17 -5.45
N TYR A 49 22.38 -8.55 -4.41
CA TYR A 49 23.44 -9.55 -4.55
C TYR A 49 22.87 -10.95 -4.79
N GLY A 50 23.40 -11.64 -5.81
CA GLY A 50 23.09 -13.02 -6.12
C GLY A 50 22.89 -13.24 -7.63
N PRO A 51 23.02 -14.49 -8.12
CA PRO A 51 22.80 -14.80 -9.53
C PRO A 51 21.34 -14.54 -9.92
N GLY A 52 21.10 -13.66 -10.91
CA GLY A 52 19.73 -13.30 -11.34
C GLY A 52 19.00 -12.38 -10.37
N MET A 53 19.69 -11.86 -9.35
CA MET A 53 19.13 -10.96 -8.34
C MET A 53 19.41 -9.49 -8.64
N ASP A 54 19.96 -9.16 -9.82
CA ASP A 54 20.14 -7.79 -10.26
C ASP A 54 18.85 -6.98 -10.04
N GLY A 55 18.99 -5.79 -9.45
CA GLY A 55 17.88 -4.95 -9.02
C GLY A 55 17.37 -5.22 -7.59
N GLY A 56 17.65 -6.39 -7.01
CA GLY A 56 17.21 -6.75 -5.65
C GLY A 56 15.70 -6.56 -5.47
N TYR A 57 15.29 -5.97 -4.34
CA TYR A 57 13.89 -5.58 -4.11
C TYR A 57 13.43 -4.42 -4.99
N ARG A 58 14.35 -3.61 -5.53
CA ARG A 58 14.04 -2.35 -6.22
C ARG A 58 13.24 -2.57 -7.50
N LYS A 59 13.49 -3.66 -8.22
CA LYS A 59 12.73 -4.01 -9.43
C LYS A 59 11.27 -4.37 -9.12
N PHE A 60 11.02 -4.99 -7.96
CA PHE A 60 9.67 -5.34 -7.52
C PHE A 60 8.96 -4.14 -6.89
N LEU A 61 9.70 -3.29 -6.18
CA LEU A 61 9.23 -2.01 -5.68
C LEU A 61 8.77 -1.10 -6.83
N ASP A 62 9.60 -0.93 -7.87
CA ASP A 62 9.27 -0.13 -9.04
C ASP A 62 7.97 -0.63 -9.71
N GLN A 63 7.87 -1.94 -9.93
CA GLN A 63 6.66 -2.56 -10.48
C GLN A 63 5.43 -2.34 -9.60
N ALA A 64 5.57 -2.47 -8.28
CA ALA A 64 4.49 -2.30 -7.32
C ALA A 64 4.01 -0.84 -7.25
N LEU A 65 4.92 0.13 -7.20
CA LEU A 65 4.58 1.56 -7.22
C LEU A 65 3.87 1.96 -8.52
N LYS A 66 4.35 1.48 -9.67
CA LYS A 66 3.69 1.69 -10.97
C LYS A 66 2.28 1.10 -11.00
N SER A 67 2.08 -0.09 -10.42
CA SER A 67 0.76 -0.72 -10.34
C SER A 67 -0.23 0.06 -9.47
N LYS A 68 0.29 0.83 -8.50
CA LYS A 68 -0.47 1.73 -7.63
C LYS A 68 -0.68 3.13 -8.25
N GLY A 69 -0.16 3.38 -9.45
CA GLY A 69 -0.26 4.68 -10.13
C GLY A 69 0.57 5.80 -9.49
N ILE A 70 1.57 5.44 -8.68
CA ILE A 70 2.47 6.42 -8.05
C ILE A 70 3.49 6.88 -9.09
N GLU A 71 3.59 8.19 -9.31
CA GLU A 71 4.61 8.82 -10.16
C GLU A 71 5.89 9.05 -9.35
N PHE A 72 6.99 8.39 -9.74
CA PHE A 72 8.27 8.46 -9.02
C PHE A 72 9.48 8.45 -9.95
N ASP A 73 10.65 8.80 -9.42
CA ASP A 73 11.97 8.55 -10.01
C ASP A 73 12.83 7.78 -9.00
N MET A 74 13.43 6.65 -9.40
CA MET A 74 14.48 6.07 -8.56
C MET A 74 15.76 6.85 -8.83
N VAL A 75 16.39 7.35 -7.78
CA VAL A 75 17.60 8.17 -7.90
C VAL A 75 18.76 7.55 -7.14
N GLY A 76 19.97 7.76 -7.66
CA GLY A 76 21.19 7.27 -7.04
C GLY A 76 22.40 7.35 -7.95
N PRO A 77 23.61 7.26 -7.38
CA PRO A 77 24.85 7.36 -8.14
C PRO A 77 25.24 6.07 -8.89
N GLU A 78 24.53 4.96 -8.68
CA GLU A 78 24.72 3.69 -9.37
C GLU A 78 23.42 3.28 -10.09
N GLY A 79 23.52 2.36 -11.05
CA GLY A 79 22.38 1.82 -11.78
C GLY A 79 22.16 2.47 -13.15
N SER A 80 20.93 2.39 -13.63
CA SER A 80 20.49 3.00 -14.88
C SER A 80 18.98 3.27 -14.84
N ASN A 81 18.54 4.35 -15.48
CA ASN A 81 17.11 4.75 -15.57
C ASN A 81 16.21 3.75 -16.31
N SER A 82 16.78 2.68 -16.85
CA SER A 82 16.04 1.60 -17.49
C SER A 82 16.86 0.32 -17.39
N ALA A 83 16.22 -0.71 -16.87
CA ALA A 83 16.66 -2.10 -16.87
C ALA A 83 15.42 -2.99 -17.06
N THR A 84 15.64 -4.26 -17.36
CA THR A 84 14.53 -5.21 -17.57
C THR A 84 14.71 -6.47 -16.75
N PHE A 85 13.60 -7.05 -16.28
CA PHE A 85 13.59 -8.39 -15.71
C PHE A 85 12.37 -9.17 -16.22
N ASN A 86 12.41 -10.50 -16.08
CA ASN A 86 11.25 -11.33 -16.37
C ASN A 86 10.39 -11.46 -15.12
N TYR A 87 9.11 -11.13 -15.24
CA TYR A 87 8.13 -11.26 -14.17
C TYR A 87 6.86 -11.89 -14.74
N ASN A 88 6.42 -13.02 -14.18
CA ASN A 88 5.24 -13.77 -14.63
C ASN A 88 5.21 -14.02 -16.15
N GLY A 89 6.38 -14.32 -16.75
CA GLY A 89 6.52 -14.60 -18.17
C GLY A 89 6.59 -13.37 -19.06
N GLN A 90 6.45 -12.16 -18.51
CA GLN A 90 6.53 -10.89 -19.23
C GLN A 90 7.87 -10.20 -18.97
N THR A 91 8.31 -9.35 -19.90
CA THR A 91 9.47 -8.48 -19.70
C THR A 91 8.97 -7.17 -19.09
N VAL A 92 9.42 -6.87 -17.88
CA VAL A 92 9.07 -5.65 -17.14
C VAL A 92 10.27 -4.70 -17.16
N GLU A 93 10.02 -3.44 -17.51
CA GLU A 93 11.01 -2.37 -17.41
C GLU A 93 10.93 -1.66 -16.06
N TYR A 94 12.07 -1.41 -15.43
CA TYR A 94 12.17 -0.75 -14.14
C TYR A 94 13.34 0.24 -14.10
N ASP A 95 13.25 1.24 -13.24
CA ASP A 95 14.37 2.11 -12.91
C ASP A 95 15.29 1.41 -11.89
N ASN A 96 16.56 1.23 -12.27
CA ASN A 96 17.55 0.51 -11.47
C ASN A 96 18.51 1.44 -10.72
N ASN A 97 18.26 2.75 -10.65
CA ASN A 97 19.11 3.68 -9.92
C ASN A 97 19.08 3.43 -8.40
N HIS A 98 20.25 3.54 -7.74
CA HIS A 98 20.38 3.28 -6.30
C HIS A 98 21.74 3.74 -5.72
N ALA A 99 21.88 3.65 -4.39
CA ALA A 99 23.13 3.73 -3.64
C ALA A 99 23.33 2.49 -2.74
N GLY A 100 23.19 1.31 -3.34
CA GLY A 100 23.42 0.01 -2.69
C GLY A 100 24.82 -0.51 -2.97
N TYR A 101 25.55 -0.94 -1.93
CA TYR A 101 26.95 -1.35 -2.06
C TYR A 101 27.24 -2.67 -1.34
N SER A 102 27.53 -3.72 -2.10
CA SER A 102 27.79 -5.05 -1.53
C SER A 102 28.96 -5.08 -0.56
N GLY A 103 28.75 -5.65 0.64
CA GLY A 103 29.77 -5.79 1.68
C GLY A 103 30.04 -4.54 2.52
N PHE A 104 29.22 -3.49 2.36
CA PHE A 104 29.37 -2.24 3.10
C PHE A 104 28.76 -2.34 4.50
N THR A 105 29.48 -1.74 5.43
CA THR A 105 29.09 -1.53 6.82
C THR A 105 28.59 -0.10 6.98
N ILE A 106 27.90 0.23 8.08
CA ILE A 106 27.33 1.59 8.28
C ILE A 106 28.40 2.67 8.05
N LYS A 107 29.58 2.46 8.64
CA LYS A 107 30.77 3.29 8.52
C LYS A 107 32.01 2.41 8.45
N GLN A 108 33.05 2.96 7.83
CA GLN A 108 34.29 2.24 7.62
C GLN A 108 34.89 1.71 8.93
N GLN A 109 35.23 0.42 8.95
CA GLN A 109 35.74 -0.28 10.13
C GLN A 109 37.27 -0.41 10.15
N TYR A 110 37.83 -0.43 11.36
CA TYR A 110 39.22 -0.82 11.63
C TYR A 110 39.30 -1.86 12.78
N PRO A 111 40.04 -2.98 12.63
CA PRO A 111 40.75 -3.40 11.42
C PRO A 111 39.79 -3.73 10.27
N ILE A 112 40.22 -3.46 9.04
CA ILE A 112 39.40 -3.65 7.83
C ILE A 112 38.98 -5.13 7.73
N PRO A 113 37.68 -5.43 7.56
CA PRO A 113 37.21 -6.80 7.36
C PRO A 113 37.89 -7.48 6.17
N SER A 114 38.00 -8.82 6.20
CA SER A 114 38.72 -9.58 5.17
C SER A 114 38.14 -9.45 3.76
N TRP A 115 36.91 -8.96 3.62
CA TRP A 115 36.22 -8.72 2.36
C TRP A 115 36.34 -7.27 1.84
N GLY A 116 37.00 -6.35 2.56
CA GLY A 116 37.38 -5.02 2.04
C GLY A 116 37.04 -3.81 2.93
N GLU A 117 37.56 -2.65 2.52
CA GLU A 117 37.39 -1.33 3.16
C GLU A 117 36.10 -0.66 2.68
N ASN A 118 34.99 -0.84 3.41
CA ASN A 118 33.67 -0.51 2.88
C ASN A 118 32.76 0.13 3.96
N GLY A 119 32.76 1.45 4.03
CA GLY A 119 31.83 2.24 4.84
C GLY A 119 30.81 2.99 3.97
N LEU A 120 29.52 2.81 4.28
CA LEU A 120 28.43 3.38 3.49
C LEU A 120 28.45 4.92 3.56
N LEU A 121 28.63 5.48 4.77
CA LEU A 121 28.75 6.93 4.94
C LEU A 121 29.86 7.52 4.07
N GLU A 122 31.07 6.96 4.15
CA GLU A 122 32.22 7.43 3.38
C GLU A 122 31.98 7.33 1.88
N LYS A 123 31.27 6.27 1.44
CA LYS A 123 30.91 6.09 0.03
C LYS A 123 29.93 7.14 -0.46
N LEU A 124 28.86 7.41 0.29
CA LEU A 124 27.88 8.43 -0.04
C LEU A 124 28.53 9.82 -0.08
N GLN A 125 29.40 10.13 0.89
CA GLN A 125 30.17 11.37 0.93
C GLN A 125 31.11 11.51 -0.27
N SER A 126 31.83 10.45 -0.64
CA SER A 126 32.77 10.49 -1.77
C SER A 126 32.12 10.81 -3.12
N LYS A 127 30.80 10.61 -3.22
CA LYS A 127 29.99 10.82 -4.42
C LYS A 127 29.06 12.02 -4.30
N ASP A 128 29.05 12.72 -3.16
CA ASP A 128 28.00 13.68 -2.79
C ASP A 128 26.59 13.11 -3.11
N ALA A 129 26.39 11.81 -2.85
CA ALA A 129 25.34 11.03 -3.49
C ALA A 129 23.92 11.57 -3.20
N VAL A 130 23.60 11.78 -1.92
CA VAL A 130 22.31 12.32 -1.47
C VAL A 130 22.12 13.75 -1.97
N LYS A 131 23.18 14.56 -1.85
CA LYS A 131 23.17 15.96 -2.29
C LYS A 131 22.93 16.11 -3.79
N ASN A 132 23.50 15.24 -4.61
CA ASN A 132 23.34 15.29 -6.06
C ASN A 132 21.99 14.71 -6.50
N ALA A 133 21.48 13.70 -5.79
CA ALA A 133 20.21 13.04 -6.11
C ALA A 133 18.99 13.83 -5.62
N GLN A 134 19.11 14.60 -4.53
CA GLN A 134 18.00 15.33 -3.88
C GLN A 134 16.74 14.47 -3.71
N PRO A 135 16.82 13.33 -2.99
CA PRO A 135 15.67 12.46 -2.82
C PRO A 135 14.64 13.03 -1.85
N ASP A 136 13.36 12.86 -2.15
CA ASP A 136 12.26 13.15 -1.24
C ASP A 136 12.06 12.02 -0.23
N ILE A 137 12.33 10.78 -0.67
CA ILE A 137 12.23 9.57 0.15
C ILE A 137 13.55 8.79 0.09
N VAL A 138 14.10 8.44 1.24
CA VAL A 138 15.24 7.50 1.36
C VAL A 138 14.76 6.19 1.98
N LEU A 139 15.11 5.07 1.33
CA LEU A 139 14.91 3.72 1.89
C LEU A 139 16.26 3.19 2.35
N LEU A 140 16.50 3.10 3.65
CA LEU A 140 17.81 2.73 4.22
C LEU A 140 17.78 1.33 4.83
N ILE A 141 18.50 0.37 4.24
CA ILE A 141 18.79 -0.94 4.85
C ILE A 141 20.30 -1.11 4.97
N ILE A 142 20.82 -1.09 6.19
CA ILE A 142 22.26 -1.26 6.45
C ILE A 142 22.51 -1.93 7.80
N GLY A 143 23.65 -2.60 7.92
CA GLY A 143 24.13 -3.18 9.18
C GLY A 143 24.27 -4.70 9.19
N THR A 144 23.81 -5.37 8.13
CA THR A 144 24.02 -6.81 7.96
C THR A 144 25.50 -7.15 8.09
N ASN A 145 26.36 -6.38 7.41
CA ASN A 145 27.82 -6.59 7.47
C ASN A 145 28.45 -6.20 8.82
N ASP A 146 27.85 -5.26 9.56
CA ASP A 146 28.27 -4.95 10.93
C ASP A 146 27.95 -6.13 11.86
N MET A 147 26.81 -6.79 11.64
CA MET A 147 26.41 -7.96 12.41
C MET A 147 27.22 -9.21 12.06
N THR A 148 27.56 -9.44 10.79
CA THR A 148 28.49 -10.52 10.38
C THR A 148 29.92 -10.27 10.88
N ALA A 149 30.33 -9.01 11.01
CA ALA A 149 31.61 -8.62 11.64
C ALA A 149 31.58 -8.66 13.18
N ASN A 150 30.44 -9.02 13.78
CA ASN A 150 30.23 -9.06 15.23
C ASN A 150 30.56 -7.74 15.94
N ARG A 151 30.09 -6.62 15.36
CA ARG A 151 30.24 -5.30 15.98
C ARG A 151 29.40 -5.10 17.23
N ASP A 152 29.91 -4.21 18.08
CA ASP A 152 29.19 -3.71 19.24
C ASP A 152 27.97 -2.88 18.81
N LEU A 153 26.82 -3.17 19.41
CA LEU A 153 25.56 -2.52 19.07
C LEU A 153 25.52 -1.03 19.43
N THR A 154 26.23 -0.60 20.48
CA THR A 154 26.31 0.82 20.86
C THR A 154 27.11 1.60 19.82
N ALA A 155 28.16 1.00 19.28
CA ALA A 155 28.92 1.59 18.18
C ALA A 155 28.08 1.66 16.89
N CYS A 156 27.29 0.62 16.59
CA CYS A 156 26.38 0.66 15.44
C CYS A 156 25.30 1.73 15.60
N GLU A 157 24.71 1.88 16.79
CA GLU A 157 23.73 2.94 17.09
C GLU A 157 24.31 4.34 16.80
N GLN A 158 25.51 4.62 17.30
CA GLN A 158 26.21 5.91 17.06
C GLN A 158 26.51 6.14 15.58
N ASP A 159 26.91 5.10 14.86
CA ASP A 159 27.21 5.19 13.44
C ASP A 159 25.94 5.38 12.60
N LEU A 160 24.82 4.75 12.98
CA LEU A 160 23.51 4.97 12.35
C LEU A 160 23.05 6.41 12.52
N HIS A 161 23.16 6.99 13.72
CA HIS A 161 22.90 8.42 13.92
C HIS A 161 23.75 9.29 12.98
N THR A 162 25.06 9.04 12.93
CA THR A 162 25.97 9.79 12.06
C THR A 162 25.56 9.69 10.59
N LEU A 163 25.13 8.51 10.14
CA LEU A 163 24.70 8.27 8.77
C LEU A 163 23.37 8.98 8.46
N VAL A 164 22.38 8.85 9.33
CA VAL A 164 21.06 9.49 9.18
C VAL A 164 21.20 11.01 9.20
N ASP A 165 21.98 11.58 10.12
CA ASP A 165 22.26 13.03 10.16
C ASP A 165 22.85 13.51 8.83
N TYR A 166 23.85 12.80 8.28
CA TYR A 166 24.41 13.15 6.98
C TYR A 166 23.39 13.08 5.84
N ILE A 167 22.51 12.06 5.83
CA ILE A 167 21.46 11.93 4.82
C ILE A 167 20.50 13.12 4.92
N LEU A 168 19.94 13.39 6.10
CA LEU A 168 19.01 14.49 6.35
C LEU A 168 19.59 15.86 6.00
N GLU A 169 20.86 16.12 6.37
CA GLU A 169 21.56 17.37 6.04
C GLU A 169 21.70 17.64 4.54
N ASN A 170 21.61 16.60 3.71
CA ASN A 170 21.80 16.69 2.26
C ASN A 170 20.49 16.43 1.46
N MET A 171 19.39 16.12 2.14
CA MET A 171 18.06 16.00 1.55
C MET A 171 17.38 17.38 1.39
N PRO A 172 16.41 17.52 0.47
CA PRO A 172 15.52 18.66 0.43
C PRO A 172 14.71 18.80 1.73
N GLU A 173 14.25 20.04 2.01
CA GLU A 173 13.34 20.30 3.13
C GLU A 173 12.04 19.50 2.97
N GLY A 174 11.62 18.78 4.01
CA GLY A 174 10.46 17.89 3.96
C GLY A 174 10.74 16.45 3.53
N GLY A 175 12.01 16.11 3.24
CA GLY A 175 12.41 14.74 2.93
C GLY A 175 12.26 13.78 4.13
N VAL A 176 11.96 12.51 3.83
CA VAL A 176 11.79 11.44 4.83
C VAL A 176 12.80 10.31 4.65
N VAL A 177 13.28 9.75 5.76
CA VAL A 177 14.12 8.56 5.79
C VAL A 177 13.36 7.40 6.43
N PHE A 178 13.14 6.33 5.67
CA PHE A 178 12.67 5.07 6.22
C PHE A 178 13.85 4.17 6.57
N MET A 179 14.03 3.90 7.86
CA MET A 179 15.05 2.99 8.38
C MET A 179 14.50 1.56 8.41
N GLY A 180 14.91 0.76 7.44
CA GLY A 180 14.54 -0.64 7.31
C GLY A 180 15.33 -1.56 8.24
N SER A 181 14.63 -2.45 8.95
CA SER A 181 15.23 -3.58 9.66
C SER A 181 15.98 -4.52 8.70
N ILE A 182 17.01 -5.23 9.17
CA ILE A 182 17.71 -6.23 8.35
C ILE A 182 16.95 -7.58 8.36
N PRO A 183 16.97 -8.33 7.24
CA PRO A 183 16.51 -9.71 7.17
C PRO A 183 17.18 -10.64 8.18
N ASP A 184 16.53 -11.78 8.44
CA ASP A 184 17.17 -12.88 9.14
C ASP A 184 18.33 -13.46 8.35
N PHE A 185 19.39 -13.86 9.05
CA PHE A 185 20.51 -14.57 8.44
C PHE A 185 21.17 -15.51 9.45
N THR A 186 21.76 -16.59 8.94
CA THR A 186 22.55 -17.54 9.77
C THR A 186 24.01 -17.66 9.32
N ALA A 187 24.35 -17.05 8.18
CA ALA A 187 25.74 -16.93 7.74
C ALA A 187 26.59 -16.16 8.77
N TYR A 188 27.87 -16.50 8.87
CA TYR A 188 28.86 -15.76 9.66
C TYR A 188 28.49 -15.53 11.14
N GLY A 189 27.72 -16.44 11.75
CA GLY A 189 27.31 -16.33 13.16
C GLY A 189 26.04 -15.50 13.38
N GLY A 190 25.30 -15.21 12.31
CA GLY A 190 23.91 -14.75 12.36
C GLY A 190 23.01 -15.71 13.13
N ASN A 191 22.02 -15.15 13.81
CA ASN A 191 20.94 -15.87 14.47
C ASN A 191 19.84 -14.88 14.84
N GLU A 192 18.65 -15.41 15.13
CA GLU A 192 17.45 -14.65 15.49
C GLU A 192 17.71 -13.62 16.61
N THR A 193 18.42 -13.99 17.68
CA THR A 193 18.72 -13.05 18.78
C THR A 193 19.58 -11.88 18.33
N ARG A 194 20.58 -12.14 17.48
CA ARG A 194 21.45 -11.09 16.93
C ARG A 194 20.67 -10.14 16.03
N VAL A 195 19.87 -10.69 15.12
CA VAL A 195 19.04 -9.92 14.19
C VAL A 195 18.03 -9.08 14.96
N LYS A 196 17.28 -9.69 15.87
CA LYS A 196 16.32 -9.00 16.75
C LYS A 196 16.96 -7.86 17.54
N ASN A 197 18.11 -8.09 18.16
CA ASN A 197 18.78 -7.04 18.94
C ASN A 197 19.26 -5.88 18.06
N TYR A 198 19.71 -6.16 16.84
CA TYR A 198 20.11 -5.10 15.90
C TYR A 198 18.90 -4.34 15.35
N ASN A 199 17.82 -5.04 14.97
CA ASN A 199 16.59 -4.42 14.50
C ASN A 199 15.96 -3.52 15.58
N ALA A 200 16.05 -3.90 16.85
CA ALA A 200 15.67 -3.03 17.97
C ALA A 200 16.53 -1.76 18.08
N VAL A 201 17.81 -1.81 17.69
CA VAL A 201 18.67 -0.61 17.59
C VAL A 201 18.24 0.27 16.42
N VAL A 202 17.94 -0.32 15.26
CA VAL A 202 17.43 0.43 14.09
C VAL A 202 16.14 1.17 14.43
N GLN A 203 15.17 0.48 15.03
CA GLN A 203 13.92 1.06 15.50
C GLN A 203 14.17 2.19 16.51
N LYS A 204 14.99 1.94 17.53
CA LYS A 204 15.35 2.93 18.55
C LYS A 204 15.97 4.19 17.94
N VAL A 205 16.85 4.05 16.93
CA VAL A 205 17.45 5.19 16.24
C VAL A 205 16.37 5.98 15.50
N ALA A 206 15.51 5.31 14.72
CA ALA A 206 14.43 5.99 14.00
C ALA A 206 13.51 6.78 14.96
N GLU A 207 13.07 6.16 16.06
CA GLU A 207 12.19 6.76 17.07
C GLU A 207 12.83 7.92 17.88
N SER A 208 14.13 8.17 17.70
CA SER A 208 14.83 9.27 18.37
C SER A 208 14.84 10.59 17.59
N TYR A 209 14.37 10.57 16.34
CA TYR A 209 14.19 11.74 15.49
C TYR A 209 12.72 12.19 15.48
N ASP A 210 12.44 13.31 14.81
CA ASP A 210 11.09 13.76 14.53
C ASP A 210 10.45 12.90 13.40
N ASP A 211 9.23 13.23 12.97
CA ASP A 211 8.43 12.45 12.00
C ASP A 211 9.10 12.22 10.63
N ASN A 212 10.22 12.90 10.34
CA ASN A 212 10.99 12.77 9.11
C ASN A 212 11.97 11.57 9.11
N VAL A 213 12.06 10.81 10.19
CA VAL A 213 12.71 9.49 10.19
C VAL A 213 11.75 8.46 10.78
N GLN A 214 11.46 7.40 10.03
CA GLN A 214 10.47 6.40 10.40
C GLN A 214 11.06 5.00 10.31
N PHE A 215 10.65 4.13 11.24
CA PHE A 215 11.06 2.73 11.21
C PHE A 215 10.20 1.95 10.21
N ALA A 216 10.84 1.07 9.44
CA ALA A 216 10.18 0.14 8.52
C ALA A 216 10.62 -1.30 8.84
N ASP A 217 9.67 -2.15 9.21
CA ASP A 217 9.89 -3.55 9.59
C ASP A 217 9.93 -4.49 8.38
N VAL A 218 10.97 -4.32 7.56
CA VAL A 218 11.27 -5.19 6.40
C VAL A 218 11.56 -6.64 6.81
N HIS A 219 11.96 -6.88 8.06
CA HIS A 219 12.31 -8.21 8.58
C HIS A 219 11.08 -9.11 8.61
N SER A 220 9.96 -8.58 9.09
CA SER A 220 8.73 -9.34 9.28
C SER A 220 8.09 -9.81 7.97
N CYS A 221 8.28 -9.11 6.84
CA CYS A 221 7.70 -9.50 5.56
C CYS A 221 8.33 -10.78 4.95
N LEU A 222 9.45 -11.27 5.49
CA LEU A 222 10.20 -12.39 4.91
C LEU A 222 9.89 -13.75 5.53
N GLY A 223 9.14 -13.80 6.64
CA GLY A 223 8.83 -15.06 7.33
C GLY A 223 10.07 -15.81 7.83
N GLY A 224 11.13 -15.07 8.19
CA GLY A 224 12.40 -15.61 8.67
C GLY A 224 13.33 -16.11 7.55
N MET A 225 13.86 -17.33 7.68
CA MET A 225 14.84 -17.89 6.74
C MET A 225 14.22 -18.52 5.46
N ALA A 226 12.90 -18.44 5.29
CA ALA A 226 12.16 -19.16 4.24
C ALA A 226 12.54 -18.69 2.82
N HIS A 227 12.78 -17.39 2.66
CA HIS A 227 13.03 -16.75 1.37
C HIS A 227 14.47 -16.23 1.24
N MET A 228 15.41 -17.05 1.71
CA MET A 228 16.84 -16.74 1.71
C MET A 228 17.58 -17.62 0.69
N GLN A 229 18.56 -17.03 0.01
CA GLN A 229 19.47 -17.75 -0.86
C GLN A 229 20.26 -18.81 -0.08
N SER A 230 20.87 -19.75 -0.82
CA SER A 230 21.67 -20.84 -0.24
C SER A 230 22.91 -20.39 0.55
N ASP A 231 23.29 -19.11 0.46
CA ASP A 231 24.33 -18.52 1.30
C ASP A 231 23.87 -18.20 2.73
N ASN A 232 22.57 -18.31 3.01
CA ASN A 232 21.92 -17.99 4.29
C ASN A 232 22.14 -16.55 4.75
N LEU A 233 22.27 -15.61 3.81
CA LEU A 233 22.49 -14.18 4.07
C LEU A 233 21.64 -13.26 3.21
N HIS A 234 21.49 -13.56 1.92
CA HIS A 234 20.76 -12.67 1.00
C HIS A 234 19.36 -13.22 0.70
N PRO A 235 18.34 -12.36 0.57
CA PRO A 235 17.02 -12.78 0.10
C PRO A 235 17.09 -13.43 -1.30
N ASP A 236 16.23 -14.41 -1.55
CA ASP A 236 16.03 -14.94 -2.90
C ASP A 236 15.06 -14.07 -3.71
N ALA A 237 14.64 -14.53 -4.90
CA ALA A 237 13.74 -13.74 -5.75
C ALA A 237 12.39 -13.47 -5.07
N THR A 238 11.84 -14.45 -4.34
CA THR A 238 10.59 -14.29 -3.60
C THR A 238 10.77 -13.36 -2.41
N GLY A 239 11.89 -13.48 -1.69
CA GLY A 239 12.21 -12.58 -0.59
C GLY A 239 12.35 -11.13 -1.05
N TYR A 240 13.07 -10.89 -2.15
CA TYR A 240 13.17 -9.56 -2.74
C TYR A 240 11.81 -9.03 -3.26
N GLU A 241 10.92 -9.89 -3.74
CA GLU A 241 9.57 -9.50 -4.15
C GLU A 241 8.73 -9.02 -2.95
N LEU A 242 8.71 -9.80 -1.86
CA LEU A 242 8.02 -9.43 -0.62
C LEU A 242 8.53 -8.10 -0.07
N MET A 243 9.85 -7.92 -0.02
CA MET A 243 10.46 -6.64 0.38
C MET A 243 10.05 -5.48 -0.53
N GLY A 244 9.97 -5.71 -1.83
CA GLY A 244 9.59 -4.68 -2.80
C GLY A 244 8.14 -4.23 -2.62
N LYS A 245 7.22 -5.17 -2.41
CA LYS A 245 5.81 -4.90 -2.11
C LYS A 245 5.63 -4.19 -0.78
N TYR A 246 6.31 -4.66 0.27
CA TYR A 246 6.33 -4.01 1.58
C TYR A 246 6.77 -2.55 1.48
N TRP A 247 7.87 -2.27 0.75
CA TRP A 247 8.32 -0.90 0.55
C TRP A 247 7.30 -0.04 -0.22
N ALA A 248 6.58 -0.61 -1.18
CA ALA A 248 5.55 0.11 -1.92
C ALA A 248 4.38 0.50 -1.03
N GLU A 249 3.96 -0.38 -0.12
CA GLU A 249 2.91 -0.11 0.88
C GLU A 249 3.35 0.99 1.85
N VAL A 250 4.59 0.95 2.35
CA VAL A 250 5.14 2.00 3.22
C VAL A 250 5.17 3.36 2.52
N ILE A 251 5.57 3.40 1.25
CA ILE A 251 5.62 4.64 0.47
C ILE A 251 4.21 5.17 0.17
N GLU A 252 3.29 4.30 -0.24
CA GLU A 252 1.89 4.67 -0.50
C GLU A 252 1.25 5.26 0.75
N GLU A 253 1.36 4.58 1.90
CA GLU A 253 0.84 5.07 3.18
C GLU A 253 1.43 6.45 3.52
N TYR A 254 2.74 6.62 3.35
CA TYR A 254 3.38 7.90 3.60
C TYR A 254 2.84 8.99 2.67
N LEU A 255 2.81 8.77 1.36
CA LEU A 255 2.32 9.75 0.39
C LEU A 255 0.85 10.10 0.65
N ASP A 256 0.05 9.12 1.06
CA ASP A 256 -1.33 9.33 1.48
C ASP A 256 -1.45 10.25 2.70
N THR A 257 -0.55 10.14 3.69
CA THR A 257 -0.50 11.10 4.80
C THR A 257 -0.04 12.51 4.37
N GLN A 258 0.69 12.62 3.26
CA GLN A 258 1.15 13.89 2.72
C GLN A 258 0.14 14.56 1.78
N SER A 259 -0.71 13.77 1.13
CA SER A 259 -1.67 14.21 0.12
C SER A 259 -2.54 15.41 0.55
N ASP A 260 -2.82 16.29 -0.41
CA ASP A 260 -3.75 17.41 -0.27
C ASP A 260 -5.18 16.86 -0.18
N PRO A 261 -5.96 17.19 0.87
CA PRO A 261 -7.37 16.80 0.96
C PRO A 261 -8.22 17.23 -0.24
N ASP A 262 -7.77 18.22 -1.02
CA ASP A 262 -8.48 18.74 -2.19
C ASP A 262 -8.12 18.07 -3.54
N ALA A 263 -7.25 17.04 -3.54
CA ALA A 263 -6.90 16.27 -4.76
C ALA A 263 -8.07 15.35 -5.22
N PRO A 264 -8.15 14.96 -6.52
CA PRO A 264 -9.18 14.03 -7.00
C PRO A 264 -9.14 12.73 -6.16
N GLU A 265 -10.22 12.42 -5.45
CA GLU A 265 -10.21 11.40 -4.41
C GLU A 265 -10.01 9.98 -4.98
N ASN A 266 -8.93 9.31 -4.56
CA ASN A 266 -8.92 7.85 -4.53
C ASN A 266 -9.93 7.39 -3.47
N PRO A 267 -11.00 6.66 -3.86
CA PRO A 267 -11.98 6.18 -2.91
C PRO A 267 -11.40 5.10 -1.99
N GLU A 268 -10.35 4.37 -2.37
CA GLU A 268 -9.73 3.38 -1.49
C GLU A 268 -8.77 4.06 -0.50
N ILE A 269 -9.10 3.99 0.78
CA ILE A 269 -8.30 4.54 1.88
C ILE A 269 -7.28 3.51 2.39
N LEU A 270 -7.69 2.25 2.47
CA LEU A 270 -6.88 1.16 2.99
C LEU A 270 -7.41 -0.16 2.43
N HIS A 271 -6.51 -1.00 1.92
CA HIS A 271 -6.75 -2.43 1.73
C HIS A 271 -5.59 -3.20 2.35
N SER A 272 -5.88 -4.06 3.34
CA SER A 272 -4.89 -4.92 3.99
C SER A 272 -5.34 -6.37 3.91
N ASP A 273 -4.69 -7.12 3.02
CA ASP A 273 -4.78 -8.57 2.86
C ASP A 273 -3.69 -9.33 3.66
N PHE A 274 -2.73 -8.59 4.23
CA PHE A 274 -1.60 -9.11 5.02
C PHE A 274 -0.68 -10.10 4.28
N GLU A 275 -0.77 -10.18 2.96
CA GLU A 275 0.05 -11.08 2.13
C GLU A 275 1.54 -10.68 2.13
N ASN A 276 1.83 -9.41 2.42
CA ASN A 276 3.18 -8.85 2.43
C ASN A 276 3.65 -8.38 3.82
N GLY A 277 2.99 -8.79 4.90
CA GLY A 277 3.34 -8.38 6.26
C GLY A 277 2.22 -7.67 7.00
N ILE A 278 2.58 -7.00 8.10
CA ILE A 278 1.65 -6.27 8.98
C ILE A 278 1.51 -4.78 8.59
N SER A 279 2.31 -4.29 7.64
CA SER A 279 2.18 -3.00 6.92
C SER A 279 1.30 -1.92 7.56
N GLY A 280 1.92 -1.08 8.40
CA GLY A 280 1.28 0.07 9.07
C GLY A 280 0.44 -0.28 10.32
N TRP A 281 0.01 -1.53 10.45
CA TRP A 281 -0.69 -2.00 11.64
C TRP A 281 0.25 -2.14 12.84
N LYS A 282 -0.27 -1.83 14.02
CA LYS A 282 0.48 -1.83 15.28
C LYS A 282 -0.25 -2.61 16.35
N SER A 283 0.53 -3.25 17.21
CA SER A 283 0.04 -3.79 18.48
C SER A 283 -0.63 -2.72 19.33
N ARG A 284 -1.78 -3.04 19.90
CA ARG A 284 -2.47 -2.24 20.91
C ARG A 284 -2.42 -2.92 22.27
N GLY A 285 -2.02 -2.17 23.29
CA GLY A 285 -1.88 -2.70 24.65
C GLY A 285 -0.73 -3.70 24.75
N THR A 286 -0.97 -4.86 25.35
CA THR A 286 0.05 -5.91 25.48
C THR A 286 0.04 -6.93 24.34
N ALA A 287 -0.81 -6.75 23.33
CA ALA A 287 -0.93 -7.70 22.23
C ALA A 287 0.36 -7.77 21.41
N THR A 288 0.62 -8.94 20.85
CA THR A 288 1.62 -9.15 19.80
C THR A 288 0.87 -9.28 18.48
N VAL A 289 1.35 -8.59 17.45
CA VAL A 289 0.79 -8.63 16.10
C VAL A 289 1.88 -9.13 15.16
N ASP A 290 1.61 -10.23 14.47
CA ASP A 290 2.52 -10.89 13.52
C ASP A 290 1.71 -11.47 12.36
N THR A 291 2.31 -11.68 11.18
CA THR A 291 1.63 -12.43 10.10
C THR A 291 1.62 -13.92 10.37
N THR A 292 0.58 -14.61 9.89
CA THR A 292 0.50 -16.07 9.92
C THR A 292 0.04 -16.62 8.59
N THR A 293 0.53 -17.81 8.23
CA THR A 293 0.04 -18.60 7.08
C THR A 293 -0.80 -19.79 7.53
N SER A 294 -1.00 -19.98 8.84
CA SER A 294 -1.75 -21.14 9.36
C SER A 294 -3.26 -20.95 9.28
N GLU A 295 -3.69 -19.69 9.28
CA GLU A 295 -5.08 -19.25 9.26
C GLU A 295 -5.13 -18.03 8.34
N HIS A 296 -6.00 -18.06 7.35
CA HIS A 296 -6.23 -16.96 6.42
C HIS A 296 -7.65 -17.09 5.87
N ALA A 297 -8.27 -15.98 5.51
CA ALA A 297 -9.62 -15.95 4.96
C ALA A 297 -9.58 -15.97 3.44
N GLU A 298 -8.68 -15.20 2.85
CA GLU A 298 -8.31 -15.23 1.44
C GLU A 298 -6.80 -15.45 1.30
N GLY A 299 -6.28 -15.47 0.07
CA GLY A 299 -4.83 -15.49 -0.16
C GLY A 299 -4.08 -16.64 0.54
N SER A 300 -2.97 -16.29 1.18
CA SER A 300 -2.04 -17.22 1.83
C SER A 300 -1.58 -16.79 3.23
N ALA A 301 -1.92 -15.57 3.66
CA ALA A 301 -1.57 -15.04 4.98
C ALA A 301 -2.72 -14.23 5.59
N ALA A 302 -2.61 -13.96 6.90
CA ALA A 302 -3.46 -13.05 7.65
C ALA A 302 -2.68 -12.44 8.81
N ALA A 303 -3.20 -11.40 9.44
CA ALA A 303 -2.68 -10.92 10.71
C ALA A 303 -3.11 -11.85 11.86
N SER A 304 -2.16 -12.22 12.71
CA SER A 304 -2.37 -12.90 13.98
C SER A 304 -2.19 -11.92 15.13
N VAL A 305 -3.14 -11.92 16.07
CA VAL A 305 -3.14 -11.05 17.23
C VAL A 305 -3.15 -11.92 18.48
N SER A 306 -2.04 -11.93 19.21
CA SER A 306 -1.81 -12.86 20.32
C SER A 306 -1.37 -12.17 21.61
N SER A 307 -1.21 -12.95 22.68
CA SER A 307 -0.66 -12.47 23.97
C SER A 307 -1.46 -11.31 24.59
N ARG A 308 -2.78 -11.30 24.34
CA ARG A 308 -3.66 -10.22 24.77
C ARG A 308 -3.88 -10.25 26.28
N GLY A 309 -3.45 -9.18 26.96
CA GLY A 309 -3.56 -9.03 28.42
C GLY A 309 -4.87 -8.38 28.88
N ALA A 310 -5.62 -7.79 27.95
CA ALA A 310 -6.90 -7.14 28.15
C ALA A 310 -7.80 -7.32 26.92
N ASP A 311 -9.09 -7.13 27.11
CA ASP A 311 -10.13 -7.22 26.08
C ASP A 311 -10.03 -6.11 25.02
N TRP A 312 -9.50 -4.94 25.40
CA TRP A 312 -9.16 -3.84 24.48
C TRP A 312 -7.78 -3.96 23.84
N ALA A 313 -6.93 -4.90 24.28
CA ALA A 313 -5.65 -5.14 23.61
C ALA A 313 -5.92 -5.80 22.26
N GLY A 314 -5.18 -5.45 21.21
CA GLY A 314 -5.54 -5.88 19.86
C GLY A 314 -4.58 -5.37 18.80
N ILE A 315 -5.11 -5.07 17.62
CA ILE A 315 -4.39 -4.52 16.47
C ILE A 315 -5.05 -3.20 16.05
N ALA A 316 -4.23 -2.23 15.63
CA ALA A 316 -4.69 -0.89 15.30
C ALA A 316 -3.97 -0.29 14.09
N TYR A 317 -4.66 0.55 13.33
CA TYR A 317 -4.16 1.29 12.16
C TYR A 317 -4.49 2.78 12.28
N SER A 318 -3.53 3.65 11.99
CA SER A 318 -3.72 5.10 12.05
C SER A 318 -4.25 5.60 10.71
N LEU A 319 -5.50 6.07 10.68
CA LEU A 319 -6.05 6.68 9.46
C LEU A 319 -5.53 8.11 9.32
N SER A 320 -5.30 8.54 8.08
CA SER A 320 -4.89 9.92 7.80
C SER A 320 -6.04 10.90 8.09
N SER A 321 -5.88 11.81 9.05
CA SER A 321 -6.85 12.90 9.28
C SER A 321 -7.00 13.84 8.08
N LYS A 322 -6.02 13.85 7.16
CA LYS A 322 -6.12 14.62 5.91
C LYS A 322 -6.98 13.91 4.88
N ARG A 323 -6.85 12.59 4.72
CA ARG A 323 -7.69 11.82 3.79
C ARG A 323 -9.10 11.62 4.35
N CYS A 324 -9.23 11.49 5.67
CA CYS A 324 -10.48 11.26 6.37
C CYS A 324 -10.77 12.40 7.37
N PRO A 325 -10.99 13.65 6.90
CA PRO A 325 -11.39 14.74 7.78
C PRO A 325 -12.74 14.44 8.45
N GLU A 326 -13.08 15.23 9.48
CA GLU A 326 -14.40 15.16 10.10
C GLU A 326 -15.51 15.25 9.05
N GLY A 327 -16.49 14.34 9.14
CA GLY A 327 -17.62 14.26 8.21
C GLY A 327 -17.38 13.39 6.97
N THR A 328 -16.18 12.86 6.73
CA THR A 328 -15.96 11.87 5.68
C THR A 328 -16.78 10.60 5.94
N HIS A 329 -17.48 10.15 4.92
CA HIS A 329 -18.23 8.90 4.92
C HIS A 329 -17.33 7.75 4.44
N LEU A 330 -17.27 6.67 5.22
CA LEU A 330 -16.42 5.51 4.96
C LEU A 330 -17.22 4.21 4.97
N SER A 331 -17.00 3.32 3.99
CA SER A 331 -17.32 1.91 4.12
C SER A 331 -16.13 1.18 4.70
N ILE A 332 -16.32 0.46 5.80
CA ILE A 332 -15.24 -0.22 6.53
C ILE A 332 -15.65 -1.68 6.72
N SER A 333 -14.79 -2.63 6.32
CA SER A 333 -15.01 -4.06 6.57
C SER A 333 -13.72 -4.76 6.96
N ALA A 334 -13.85 -5.89 7.68
CA ALA A 334 -12.75 -6.81 7.94
C ALA A 334 -13.28 -8.23 8.20
N LYS A 335 -12.48 -9.25 7.86
CA LYS A 335 -12.72 -10.63 8.23
C LYS A 335 -12.00 -10.99 9.53
N ILE A 336 -12.69 -11.63 10.46
CA ILE A 336 -12.16 -11.99 11.78
C ILE A 336 -12.44 -13.46 12.09
N LYS A 337 -11.47 -14.15 12.70
CA LYS A 337 -11.62 -15.52 13.21
C LYS A 337 -10.95 -15.68 14.58
N GLN A 338 -11.51 -16.55 15.41
CA GLN A 338 -10.92 -16.94 16.70
C GLN A 338 -11.11 -18.43 16.97
N ASN A 339 -10.22 -19.02 17.78
CA ASN A 339 -10.17 -20.46 18.07
C ASN A 339 -10.25 -20.78 19.58
N SER A 340 -10.92 -19.93 20.37
CA SER A 340 -10.95 -20.00 21.84
C SER A 340 -11.84 -21.10 22.43
N GLY A 341 -12.65 -21.77 21.60
CA GLY A 341 -13.53 -22.87 21.99
C GLY A 341 -14.94 -22.45 22.44
N SER A 342 -15.26 -21.15 22.44
CA SER A 342 -16.60 -20.61 22.64
C SER A 342 -16.83 -19.36 21.78
N PRO A 343 -18.09 -18.93 21.55
CA PRO A 343 -18.36 -17.67 20.88
C PRO A 343 -17.72 -16.50 21.62
N VAL A 344 -17.15 -15.55 20.86
CA VAL A 344 -16.57 -14.31 21.41
C VAL A 344 -17.11 -13.11 20.64
N HIS A 345 -17.49 -12.06 21.37
CA HIS A 345 -18.00 -10.83 20.78
C HIS A 345 -16.85 -9.90 20.38
N PHE A 346 -16.82 -9.48 19.11
CA PHE A 346 -15.82 -8.56 18.55
C PHE A 346 -16.39 -7.19 18.25
N LYS A 347 -15.51 -6.18 18.27
CA LYS A 347 -15.83 -4.78 18.02
C LYS A 347 -14.81 -4.15 17.08
N MET A 348 -15.32 -3.37 16.13
CA MET A 348 -14.54 -2.35 15.41
C MET A 348 -14.79 -1.01 16.09
N THR A 349 -13.70 -0.36 16.48
CA THR A 349 -13.75 0.91 17.20
C THR A 349 -12.79 1.91 16.58
N MET A 350 -13.23 3.16 16.45
CA MET A 350 -12.37 4.28 16.10
C MET A 350 -12.00 5.06 17.37
N GLN A 351 -10.72 5.27 17.61
CA GLN A 351 -10.24 6.17 18.67
C GLN A 351 -9.87 7.53 18.06
N TYR A 352 -10.20 8.61 18.77
CA TYR A 352 -9.76 9.97 18.47
C TYR A 352 -9.11 10.62 19.69
N ASP A 353 -8.21 11.58 19.47
CA ASP A 353 -7.78 12.54 20.49
C ASP A 353 -8.68 13.78 20.43
N ASP A 354 -9.40 14.03 21.53
CA ASP A 354 -10.14 15.27 21.79
C ASP A 354 -9.44 16.08 22.89
N GLY A 355 -8.53 16.96 22.46
CA GLY A 355 -7.83 17.88 23.36
C GLY A 355 -6.97 17.19 24.42
N GLY A 356 -6.31 16.09 24.05
CA GLY A 356 -5.49 15.24 24.93
C GLY A 356 -6.27 14.14 25.66
N THR A 357 -7.56 13.98 25.35
CA THR A 357 -8.41 12.91 25.90
C THR A 357 -8.77 11.93 24.80
N ALA A 358 -8.47 10.65 25.01
CA ALA A 358 -8.89 9.60 24.08
C ALA A 358 -10.41 9.39 24.16
N VAL A 359 -11.07 9.46 23.00
CA VAL A 359 -12.51 9.19 22.81
C VAL A 359 -12.65 7.98 21.89
N TYR A 360 -13.66 7.15 22.14
CA TYR A 360 -13.85 5.86 21.47
C TYR A 360 -15.25 5.78 20.87
N ASP A 361 -15.33 5.35 19.61
CA ASP A 361 -16.56 5.21 18.85
C ASP A 361 -16.64 3.81 18.26
N THR A 362 -17.38 2.91 18.91
CA THR A 362 -17.61 1.54 18.43
C THR A 362 -18.74 1.58 17.41
N PHE A 363 -18.50 1.06 16.21
CA PHE A 363 -19.39 1.25 15.07
C PHE A 363 -19.79 -0.03 14.33
N ALA A 364 -19.15 -1.16 14.63
CA ALA A 364 -19.57 -2.49 14.18
C ALA A 364 -19.20 -3.55 15.21
N GLU A 365 -20.09 -4.50 15.45
CA GLU A 365 -19.93 -5.55 16.47
C GLU A 365 -20.63 -6.83 16.00
N ALA A 366 -20.05 -8.00 16.30
CA ALA A 366 -20.70 -9.30 16.07
C ALA A 366 -20.06 -10.42 16.91
N ASP A 367 -20.79 -11.51 17.09
CA ASP A 367 -20.27 -12.74 17.70
C ASP A 367 -19.54 -13.59 16.66
N ALA A 368 -18.30 -13.98 16.97
CA ALA A 368 -17.53 -14.94 16.19
C ALA A 368 -17.57 -16.32 16.86
N GLU A 369 -18.12 -17.32 16.17
CA GLU A 369 -18.05 -18.72 16.58
C GLU A 369 -16.61 -19.25 16.50
N THR A 370 -16.30 -20.27 17.30
CA THR A 370 -14.95 -20.85 17.31
C THR A 370 -14.65 -21.56 15.98
N GLY A 371 -13.54 -21.20 15.35
CA GLY A 371 -13.09 -21.83 14.10
C GLY A 371 -13.68 -21.24 12.82
N GLU A 372 -14.55 -20.23 12.91
CA GLU A 372 -15.25 -19.66 11.76
C GLU A 372 -14.80 -18.22 11.48
N TRP A 373 -14.71 -17.87 10.20
CA TRP A 373 -14.49 -16.49 9.75
C TRP A 373 -15.83 -15.76 9.70
N ILE A 374 -15.90 -14.60 10.34
CA ILE A 374 -17.01 -13.66 10.23
C ILE A 374 -16.54 -12.39 9.51
N THR A 375 -17.47 -11.61 8.98
CA THR A 375 -17.18 -10.26 8.47
C THR A 375 -17.82 -9.23 9.40
N LEU A 376 -17.00 -8.35 9.98
CA LEU A 376 -17.49 -7.11 10.56
C LEU A 376 -17.54 -6.06 9.46
N SER A 377 -18.64 -5.33 9.36
CA SER A 377 -18.78 -4.28 8.36
C SER A 377 -19.62 -3.10 8.85
N CYS A 378 -19.27 -1.92 8.37
CA CYS A 378 -20.02 -0.68 8.52
C CYS A 378 -20.03 0.01 7.15
N PRO A 379 -21.14 -0.05 6.40
CA PRO A 379 -21.19 0.49 5.04
C PRO A 379 -21.13 2.02 4.99
N ASP A 380 -21.43 2.69 6.10
CA ASP A 380 -21.40 4.15 6.20
C ASP A 380 -21.01 4.63 7.61
N TYR A 381 -19.71 4.68 7.88
CA TYR A 381 -19.10 5.30 9.04
C TYR A 381 -18.78 6.77 8.77
N VAL A 382 -19.32 7.67 9.58
CA VAL A 382 -19.02 9.11 9.48
C VAL A 382 -17.93 9.49 10.48
N MET A 383 -16.79 9.94 9.96
CA MET A 383 -15.65 10.43 10.75
C MET A 383 -16.07 11.52 11.74
N LYS A 384 -15.67 11.39 13.00
CA LYS A 384 -16.02 12.32 14.08
C LYS A 384 -14.96 13.43 14.23
N SER A 385 -15.33 14.50 14.93
CA SER A 385 -14.39 15.53 15.38
C SER A 385 -13.33 14.92 16.29
N GLY A 386 -12.07 15.26 16.03
CA GLY A 386 -10.92 14.83 16.81
C GLY A 386 -9.69 14.66 15.91
N SER A 387 -8.51 14.54 16.51
CA SER A 387 -7.26 14.27 15.79
C SER A 387 -6.82 12.82 15.95
N SER A 388 -5.91 12.37 15.08
CA SER A 388 -5.27 11.04 15.17
C SER A 388 -6.27 9.87 15.20
N PRO A 389 -7.15 9.75 14.18
CA PRO A 389 -8.10 8.65 14.12
C PRO A 389 -7.35 7.33 14.02
N LEU A 390 -7.64 6.43 14.96
CA LEU A 390 -7.01 5.12 15.06
C LEU A 390 -8.11 4.06 14.99
N LEU A 391 -8.17 3.36 13.86
CA LEU A 391 -9.03 2.20 13.67
C LEU A 391 -8.44 1.04 14.46
N TYR A 392 -9.22 0.36 15.30
CA TYR A 392 -8.71 -0.79 16.03
C TYR A 392 -9.78 -1.86 16.28
N PHE A 393 -9.30 -3.10 16.44
CA PHE A 393 -10.13 -4.29 16.59
C PHE A 393 -9.93 -4.88 17.99
N GLU A 394 -11.03 -5.13 18.68
CA GLU A 394 -11.04 -5.59 20.07
C GLU A 394 -12.17 -6.60 20.33
N THR A 395 -12.18 -7.15 21.55
CA THR A 395 -13.24 -8.05 22.01
C THR A 395 -13.99 -7.44 23.19
N ASP A 396 -15.19 -7.94 23.46
CA ASP A 396 -15.93 -7.58 24.67
C ASP A 396 -15.68 -8.59 25.80
N GLY A 397 -14.87 -8.21 26.79
CA GLY A 397 -14.62 -8.99 28.01
C GLY A 397 -13.71 -10.22 27.87
N ASP A 398 -13.59 -10.81 26.68
CA ASP A 398 -12.66 -11.92 26.42
C ASP A 398 -11.25 -11.43 26.06
N LYS A 399 -10.24 -12.30 26.16
CA LYS A 399 -8.83 -12.01 25.86
C LYS A 399 -8.24 -13.00 24.85
N CYS A 400 -9.08 -13.68 24.09
CA CYS A 400 -8.68 -14.69 23.13
C CYS A 400 -7.77 -14.11 22.05
N ASP A 401 -6.80 -14.91 21.62
CA ASP A 401 -6.06 -14.61 20.41
C ASP A 401 -7.01 -14.73 19.19
N PHE A 402 -6.79 -13.90 18.18
CA PHE A 402 -7.63 -13.85 16.98
C PHE A 402 -6.81 -13.57 15.71
N PHE A 403 -7.46 -13.77 14.57
CA PHE A 403 -6.91 -13.52 13.24
C PHE A 403 -7.75 -12.45 12.54
N LEU A 404 -7.10 -11.59 11.78
CA LEU A 404 -7.69 -10.49 11.01
C LEU A 404 -7.21 -10.59 9.57
N ASP A 405 -8.13 -10.44 8.61
CA ASP A 405 -7.84 -10.50 7.19
C ASP A 405 -8.78 -9.58 6.40
N GLU A 406 -8.43 -9.23 5.17
CA GLU A 406 -9.24 -8.45 4.22
C GLU A 406 -9.84 -7.17 4.83
N VAL A 407 -8.99 -6.33 5.45
CA VAL A 407 -9.44 -5.02 5.93
C VAL A 407 -9.56 -4.07 4.77
N LEU A 408 -10.77 -3.56 4.54
CA LEU A 408 -11.06 -2.60 3.48
C LEU A 408 -11.68 -1.33 4.06
N VAL A 409 -11.15 -0.17 3.66
CA VAL A 409 -11.67 1.15 4.00
C VAL A 409 -11.83 1.94 2.71
N MET A 410 -13.07 2.31 2.39
CA MET A 410 -13.40 3.08 1.19
C MET A 410 -14.08 4.39 1.58
N LYS A 411 -13.76 5.51 0.97
CA LYS A 411 -14.64 6.68 0.94
C LYS A 411 -15.92 6.35 0.18
N THR A 412 -17.04 6.82 0.70
CA THR A 412 -18.34 6.73 0.06
C THR A 412 -18.98 8.11 -0.04
N ASP A 413 -20.03 8.22 -0.84
CA ASP A 413 -20.87 9.42 -0.91
C ASP A 413 -21.96 9.44 0.18
N GLY A 414 -21.89 8.54 1.16
CA GLY A 414 -22.90 8.36 2.20
C GLY A 414 -24.15 7.61 1.76
N THR A 415 -24.17 7.03 0.54
CA THR A 415 -25.26 6.13 0.14
C THR A 415 -24.96 4.71 0.65
N VAL A 416 -25.74 4.26 1.64
CA VAL A 416 -25.72 2.85 2.06
C VAL A 416 -26.31 2.03 0.91
N PRO A 417 -25.62 1.00 0.38
CA PRO A 417 -26.23 0.07 -0.55
C PRO A 417 -27.43 -0.59 0.13
N THR A 418 -28.64 -0.24 -0.28
CA THR A 418 -29.85 -0.92 0.20
C THR A 418 -29.83 -2.33 -0.36
N GLU A 419 -29.76 -3.34 0.52
CA GLU A 419 -30.11 -4.72 0.15
C GLU A 419 -31.49 -4.70 -0.55
N PRO A 420 -31.68 -5.43 -1.66
CA PRO A 420 -32.98 -5.50 -2.28
C PRO A 420 -33.94 -6.22 -1.33
N GLU A 421 -34.99 -5.54 -0.88
CA GLU A 421 -36.10 -6.17 -0.18
C GLU A 421 -36.66 -7.29 -1.07
N THR A 422 -36.48 -8.53 -0.64
CA THR A 422 -37.14 -9.68 -1.26
C THR A 422 -38.63 -9.59 -0.96
N GLU A 423 -39.42 -9.06 -1.90
CA GLU A 423 -40.87 -9.27 -1.86
C GLU A 423 -41.18 -10.76 -2.10
N PRO A 424 -42.14 -11.35 -1.37
CA PRO A 424 -42.44 -12.78 -1.47
C PRO A 424 -43.19 -13.09 -2.76
N THR A 425 -42.54 -13.79 -3.69
CA THR A 425 -43.17 -14.28 -4.92
C THR A 425 -44.06 -15.48 -4.62
N GLU A 426 -45.37 -15.36 -4.88
CA GLU A 426 -46.30 -16.51 -4.94
C GLU A 426 -45.95 -17.45 -6.10
N PRO A 427 -46.25 -18.76 -6.01
CA PRO A 427 -45.85 -19.72 -7.02
C PRO A 427 -46.85 -19.72 -8.19
N GLU A 428 -46.45 -19.21 -9.35
CA GLU A 428 -47.21 -19.42 -10.59
C GLU A 428 -46.73 -20.67 -11.32
N THR A 429 -47.71 -21.55 -11.60
CA THR A 429 -47.60 -22.79 -12.35
C THR A 429 -47.58 -22.51 -13.86
N GLU A 430 -46.56 -23.01 -14.56
CA GLU A 430 -46.49 -23.01 -16.03
C GLU A 430 -47.54 -23.93 -16.68
N PRO A 431 -48.01 -23.56 -17.89
CA PRO A 431 -48.29 -24.54 -18.92
C PRO A 431 -47.53 -24.27 -20.23
N THR A 432 -47.14 -25.39 -20.85
CA THR A 432 -46.27 -25.57 -22.00
C THR A 432 -46.95 -25.32 -23.37
N GLU A 433 -46.09 -24.97 -24.36
CA GLU A 433 -46.21 -25.08 -25.84
C GLU A 433 -47.01 -24.04 -26.65
N PRO A 434 -46.74 -23.85 -27.97
CA PRO A 434 -45.55 -24.20 -28.77
C PRO A 434 -44.97 -23.04 -29.64
N GLU A 435 -43.79 -23.27 -30.21
CA GLU A 435 -43.07 -22.39 -31.14
C GLU A 435 -43.92 -21.89 -32.32
N THR A 436 -43.89 -20.58 -32.55
CA THR A 436 -44.13 -19.97 -33.85
C THR A 436 -43.13 -18.84 -34.06
N GLU A 437 -42.28 -18.94 -35.08
CA GLU A 437 -41.50 -17.82 -35.60
C GLU A 437 -42.42 -16.71 -36.11
N PRO A 438 -42.06 -15.45 -35.88
CA PRO A 438 -42.12 -14.49 -36.98
C PRO A 438 -40.95 -13.52 -37.02
N THR A 439 -40.30 -13.52 -38.19
CA THR A 439 -39.99 -12.33 -39.01
C THR A 439 -39.26 -11.17 -38.34
N GLU A 440 -37.97 -11.13 -38.63
CA GLU A 440 -37.00 -10.05 -38.46
C GLU A 440 -37.51 -8.68 -38.97
N PRO A 441 -37.52 -7.62 -38.13
CA PRO A 441 -37.48 -6.25 -38.60
C PRO A 441 -36.02 -5.81 -38.78
N GLU A 442 -35.75 -5.12 -39.89
CA GLU A 442 -34.45 -4.58 -40.28
C GLU A 442 -33.78 -3.82 -39.11
N THR A 443 -32.66 -4.37 -38.65
CA THR A 443 -31.80 -3.76 -37.63
C THR A 443 -31.07 -2.57 -38.21
N GLN A 444 -31.37 -1.39 -37.67
CA GLN A 444 -30.43 -0.27 -37.71
C GLN A 444 -29.16 -0.71 -36.94
N PRO A 445 -27.95 -0.29 -37.35
CA PRO A 445 -26.74 -0.66 -36.63
C PRO A 445 -26.79 0.01 -35.25
N VAL A 446 -27.05 -0.78 -34.21
CA VAL A 446 -26.83 -0.36 -32.83
C VAL A 446 -25.33 -0.12 -32.70
N LEU A 447 -24.94 1.11 -32.42
CA LEU A 447 -23.55 1.44 -32.08
C LEU A 447 -23.20 0.63 -30.83
N LYS A 448 -22.42 -0.44 -31.00
CA LYS A 448 -21.85 -1.19 -29.86
C LYS A 448 -20.92 -0.24 -29.10
N VAL A 449 -21.27 0.09 -27.87
CA VAL A 449 -20.43 0.87 -26.96
C VAL A 449 -19.48 -0.09 -26.28
N ALA A 450 -18.17 0.09 -26.46
CA ALA A 450 -17.18 -0.73 -25.76
C ALA A 450 -17.38 -0.55 -24.24
N GLY A 451 -17.48 -1.66 -23.51
CA GLY A 451 -17.72 -1.69 -22.07
C GLY A 451 -19.19 -1.70 -21.64
N ASP A 452 -20.16 -1.50 -22.55
CA ASP A 452 -21.60 -1.61 -22.24
C ASP A 452 -22.04 -3.08 -22.20
N VAL A 453 -21.79 -3.73 -21.06
CA VAL A 453 -22.12 -5.15 -20.87
C VAL A 453 -23.57 -5.37 -20.45
N THR A 454 -24.25 -4.32 -19.99
CA THR A 454 -25.68 -4.34 -19.65
C THR A 454 -26.57 -4.18 -20.88
N GLY A 455 -26.01 -3.71 -22.01
CA GLY A 455 -26.66 -3.61 -23.30
C GLY A 455 -27.67 -2.46 -23.39
N ASP A 456 -27.51 -1.44 -22.55
CA ASP A 456 -28.45 -0.32 -22.45
C ASP A 456 -28.05 0.91 -23.29
N GLY A 457 -26.95 0.79 -24.03
CA GLY A 457 -26.45 1.76 -24.97
C GLY A 457 -25.47 2.77 -24.37
N VAL A 458 -25.10 2.64 -23.09
CA VAL A 458 -24.12 3.50 -22.42
C VAL A 458 -23.14 2.66 -21.59
N LEU A 459 -21.88 3.11 -21.51
CA LEU A 459 -20.92 2.58 -20.52
C LEU A 459 -21.01 3.45 -19.26
N ASP A 460 -21.48 2.88 -18.15
CA ASP A 460 -21.53 3.50 -16.82
C ASP A 460 -21.19 2.51 -15.68
N ALA A 461 -21.39 2.94 -14.43
CA ALA A 461 -21.04 2.12 -13.26
C ALA A 461 -21.81 0.79 -13.18
N ARG A 462 -22.99 0.70 -13.80
CA ARG A 462 -23.78 -0.55 -13.83
C ARG A 462 -23.09 -1.64 -14.63
N ASP A 463 -22.35 -1.27 -15.67
CA ASP A 463 -21.55 -2.20 -16.47
C ASP A 463 -20.38 -2.77 -15.68
N VAL A 464 -19.70 -1.92 -14.90
CA VAL A 464 -18.61 -2.34 -14.02
C VAL A 464 -19.11 -3.32 -12.96
N VAL A 465 -20.24 -3.02 -12.32
CA VAL A 465 -20.84 -3.91 -11.33
C VAL A 465 -21.30 -5.22 -11.97
N ALA A 466 -21.90 -5.17 -13.16
CA ALA A 466 -22.34 -6.36 -13.89
C ALA A 466 -21.16 -7.26 -14.26
N LEU A 467 -20.06 -6.69 -14.79
CA LEU A 467 -18.86 -7.44 -15.11
C LEU A 467 -18.18 -8.00 -13.85
N GLN A 468 -18.06 -7.20 -12.78
CA GLN A 468 -17.45 -7.64 -11.52
C GLN A 468 -18.22 -8.81 -10.89
N ARG A 469 -19.55 -8.73 -10.81
CA ARG A 469 -20.38 -9.83 -10.29
C ARG A 469 -20.28 -11.08 -11.18
N TRP A 470 -20.22 -10.88 -12.49
CA TRP A 470 -20.08 -11.99 -13.43
C TRP A 470 -18.74 -12.71 -13.28
N LEU A 471 -17.65 -11.97 -13.07
CA LEU A 471 -16.31 -12.52 -12.78
C LEU A 471 -16.26 -13.28 -11.44
N LEU A 472 -17.06 -12.86 -10.45
CA LEU A 472 -17.25 -13.56 -9.18
C LEU A 472 -18.16 -14.80 -9.28
N ALA A 473 -18.53 -15.20 -10.50
CA ALA A 473 -19.40 -16.33 -10.79
C ALA A 473 -20.77 -16.26 -10.08
N ASP A 474 -21.29 -15.04 -9.89
CA ASP A 474 -22.63 -14.82 -9.37
C ASP A 474 -23.66 -15.51 -10.30
N PRO A 475 -24.45 -16.48 -9.82
CA PRO A 475 -25.35 -17.26 -10.68
C PRO A 475 -26.54 -16.45 -11.21
N GLU A 476 -26.81 -15.27 -10.64
CA GLU A 476 -27.95 -14.43 -11.01
C GLU A 476 -27.64 -13.40 -12.11
N ILE A 477 -26.35 -13.14 -12.38
CA ILE A 477 -25.94 -12.14 -13.37
C ILE A 477 -25.66 -12.78 -14.73
N ARG A 478 -26.12 -12.12 -15.79
CA ARG A 478 -25.74 -12.43 -17.18
C ARG A 478 -25.40 -11.15 -17.91
N LEU A 479 -24.26 -11.13 -18.59
CA LEU A 479 -23.87 -10.02 -19.45
C LEU A 479 -24.74 -10.05 -20.72
N ALA A 480 -25.43 -8.95 -21.01
CA ALA A 480 -26.29 -8.82 -22.19
C ALA A 480 -25.46 -8.71 -23.47
N ASP A 481 -24.33 -7.98 -23.42
CA ASP A 481 -23.30 -7.99 -24.46
C ASP A 481 -21.94 -8.37 -23.86
N TYR A 482 -21.73 -9.67 -23.65
CA TYR A 482 -20.44 -10.17 -23.15
C TYR A 482 -19.27 -9.81 -24.10
N GLN A 483 -19.51 -9.54 -25.38
CA GLN A 483 -18.46 -9.15 -26.33
C GLN A 483 -17.99 -7.71 -26.09
N ALA A 484 -18.82 -6.87 -25.45
CA ALA A 484 -18.43 -5.54 -25.00
C ALA A 484 -17.51 -5.57 -23.76
N ALA A 485 -17.42 -6.73 -23.08
CA ALA A 485 -16.55 -6.93 -21.93
C ALA A 485 -15.10 -7.23 -22.31
N ASP A 486 -14.81 -7.78 -23.49
CA ASP A 486 -13.45 -8.06 -23.99
C ASP A 486 -12.77 -6.75 -24.44
N LEU A 487 -12.35 -5.96 -23.46
CA LEU A 487 -11.71 -4.65 -23.62
C LEU A 487 -10.20 -4.79 -23.79
N TYR A 488 -9.64 -5.90 -23.32
CA TYR A 488 -8.30 -6.36 -23.63
C TYR A 488 -8.39 -7.48 -24.68
N PRO A 489 -8.29 -7.19 -26.00
CA PRO A 489 -8.75 -8.07 -27.09
C PRO A 489 -7.93 -9.36 -27.26
N ASP A 490 -8.03 -10.26 -26.29
CA ASP A 490 -7.39 -11.56 -26.22
C ASP A 490 -8.41 -12.71 -26.23
N GLY A 491 -9.71 -12.38 -26.19
CA GLY A 491 -10.82 -13.32 -26.23
C GLY A 491 -11.15 -13.96 -24.88
N VAL A 492 -10.54 -13.49 -23.79
CA VAL A 492 -10.84 -13.85 -22.41
C VAL A 492 -11.51 -12.65 -21.74
N ILE A 493 -12.46 -12.90 -20.85
CA ILE A 493 -13.09 -11.84 -20.04
C ILE A 493 -12.64 -12.09 -18.60
N ASP A 494 -11.76 -11.22 -18.09
CA ASP A 494 -11.20 -11.36 -16.75
C ASP A 494 -10.99 -10.00 -16.03
N ILE A 495 -10.17 -10.00 -14.97
CA ILE A 495 -9.92 -8.81 -14.16
C ILE A 495 -9.22 -7.68 -14.93
N PHE A 496 -8.48 -8.00 -16.00
CA PHE A 496 -7.83 -7.01 -16.85
C PHE A 496 -8.87 -6.20 -17.63
N ASP A 497 -9.91 -6.85 -18.14
CA ASP A 497 -11.05 -6.19 -18.78
C ASP A 497 -11.81 -5.29 -17.81
N LEU A 498 -12.02 -5.77 -16.58
CA LEU A 498 -12.65 -4.95 -15.54
C LEU A 498 -11.81 -3.72 -15.20
N GLY A 499 -10.47 -3.86 -15.17
CA GLY A 499 -9.54 -2.75 -14.99
C GLY A 499 -9.62 -1.72 -16.11
N ILE A 500 -9.66 -2.15 -17.38
CA ILE A 500 -9.82 -1.26 -18.53
C ILE A 500 -11.20 -0.59 -18.52
N MET A 501 -12.27 -1.33 -18.18
CA MET A 501 -13.63 -0.80 -18.08
C MET A 501 -13.72 0.33 -17.04
N LYS A 502 -13.12 0.11 -15.86
CA LYS A 502 -13.05 1.13 -14.80
C LYS A 502 -12.30 2.37 -15.30
N ARG A 503 -11.17 2.19 -15.99
CA ARG A 503 -10.39 3.30 -16.58
C ARG A 503 -11.19 4.09 -17.62
N MET A 504 -11.94 3.41 -18.49
CA MET A 504 -12.78 4.06 -19.50
C MET A 504 -13.90 4.94 -18.91
N LEU A 505 -14.33 4.70 -17.67
CA LEU A 505 -15.28 5.59 -16.97
C LEU A 505 -14.63 6.89 -16.47
N PHE A 506 -13.33 6.87 -16.17
CA PHE A 506 -12.58 8.05 -15.70
C PHE A 506 -12.08 8.95 -16.85
N GLU A 507 -12.01 8.44 -18.08
CA GLU A 507 -11.51 9.15 -19.26
C GLU A 507 -12.62 9.81 -20.13
N LYS A 508 -13.88 9.80 -19.68
CA LYS A 508 -15.05 10.36 -20.41
C LYS A 508 -15.27 11.85 -20.24
#